data_AF-A0AAX4H6M9-F1
#
_entry.id   AF-A0AAX4H6M9-F1
#
_cell.length_a   1.000
_cell.length_b   1.000
_cell.length_c   1.000
_cell.angle_alpha   90.00
_cell.angle_beta   90.00
_cell.angle_gamma   90.00
#
_symmetry.space_group_name_H-M   'P 1'
#
loop_
_entity.id
_entity.type
_entity.pdbx_description
1 polymer ?
#
loop_
_entity_poly.entity_id
_entity_poly.type
_entity_poly.pdbx_seq_one_letter_code
_entity_poly.pdbx_strand_id
1 'polypeptide(L)'
;MPPQPPSPPRNIPPAIFRDSNNHPLEFFIGEDEPDFNYYANQILAHGGVVHSNTEVLVHLPDIIHLSTRNWPRRMTVAFSYIDDAIKTGVVPRIPNHPQGFAEHRENEGKKRELEMADFLGDKRKRSGNTGKTTTKFTPEQDHFILEEVRMKPRHRTLHLFFEKLARNLEILRGHTGNSVRSRYRLQLENKLGYVYKTDTDDNLILDETRLRIAIPVEASQTMKRKYTAEDDYNLCCAIVDLVRENKTLVTFDTAAKTDEELLERHKYPMNEEKFLVLISFFDRFALQNPQHSLSSWRDRYRKFARPFGVQKYIEKYKFELNSKDGPLPMKNMTRRPNKMSASSNEDRLSRDIKKVLRSRAKPSFNSSQHHESMHMDPHMGVMSAPMDDSAAAAVAVANMAVASMNDKSTMLIDPNIHEVLREANAEAGLVNIHEDIRLDPSLTNVEHHQHPHLHQHLDLDHSAFNDIAIKVGGHNSSSQTYPFDCKFMDSSVNETDLFTHTFTSSDQREVLSSINEILLSSTAEDLNKVTQQLEQLGFTSRYVKHIFCVTGGDAGRLLEFFQHMFQVLEESGSRDLDQLLYLYEKDGFWTPEADEALTTGHQSSLQYMSPESINARQKFLGFE
;
A
#
# COMPACT_ATOMS: atom_id res chain seq x y z
N MET A 1 70.79 7.61 11.15
CA MET A 1 69.83 7.49 12.27
C MET A 1 68.84 6.38 11.94
N PRO A 2 68.36 5.59 12.92
CA PRO A 2 67.20 4.72 12.70
C PRO A 2 65.94 5.56 12.46
N PRO A 3 64.94 5.07 11.72
CA PRO A 3 63.66 5.75 11.57
C PRO A 3 62.91 5.80 12.90
N GLN A 4 62.15 6.86 13.15
CA GLN A 4 61.23 6.90 14.29
C GLN A 4 60.08 5.90 14.07
N PRO A 5 59.60 5.22 15.11
CA PRO A 5 58.40 4.40 15.02
C PRO A 5 57.17 5.28 14.71
N PRO A 6 56.19 4.77 13.95
CA PRO A 6 54.98 5.54 13.64
C PRO A 6 54.21 5.87 14.92
N SER A 7 53.76 7.11 15.05
CA SER A 7 52.90 7.53 16.16
C SER A 7 51.57 6.76 16.12
N PRO A 8 51.09 6.20 17.24
CA PRO A 8 49.86 5.42 17.26
C PRO A 8 48.63 6.26 16.83
N PRO A 9 47.61 5.63 16.23
CA PRO A 9 46.41 6.34 15.78
C PRO A 9 45.71 7.02 16.96
N ARG A 10 45.58 8.35 16.88
CA ARG A 10 44.81 9.12 17.86
C ARG A 10 43.32 8.91 17.61
N ASN A 11 42.55 8.79 18.69
CA ASN A 11 41.10 8.54 18.72
C ASN A 11 40.67 7.07 18.54
N ILE A 12 41.29 6.15 19.29
CA ILE A 12 40.53 4.98 19.77
C ILE A 12 39.55 5.50 20.83
N PRO A 13 38.23 5.20 20.77
CA PRO A 13 37.29 5.61 21.80
C PRO A 13 37.63 4.98 23.17
N PRO A 14 37.31 5.63 24.30
CA PRO A 14 37.45 4.99 25.61
C PRO A 14 36.54 3.75 25.68
N ALA A 15 37.09 2.64 26.17
CA ALA A 15 36.37 1.37 26.36
C ALA A 15 35.47 1.45 27.61
N ILE A 16 34.37 2.19 27.51
CA ILE A 16 33.45 2.50 28.60
C ILE A 16 32.69 1.25 29.07
N PHE A 17 32.27 0.38 28.15
CA PHE A 17 31.43 -0.78 28.46
C PHE A 17 32.25 -1.99 28.92
N ARG A 18 33.00 -1.81 30.02
CA ARG A 18 33.80 -2.86 30.67
C ARG A 18 33.59 -2.90 32.17
N ASP A 19 33.73 -4.10 32.75
CA ASP A 19 33.71 -4.29 34.20
C ASP A 19 35.02 -3.83 34.87
N SER A 20 35.09 -3.89 36.20
CA SER A 20 36.30 -3.57 36.96
C SER A 20 37.49 -4.50 36.71
N ASN A 21 37.27 -5.63 36.04
CA ASN A 21 38.26 -6.63 35.67
C ASN A 21 38.67 -6.52 34.17
N ASN A 22 38.16 -5.50 33.46
CA ASN A 22 38.36 -5.24 32.02
C ASN A 22 37.70 -6.27 31.07
N HIS A 23 36.75 -7.07 31.54
CA HIS A 23 35.84 -7.85 30.66
C HIS A 23 34.83 -6.92 29.98
N PRO A 24 34.36 -7.22 28.75
CA PRO A 24 33.26 -6.48 28.14
C PRO A 24 31.95 -6.66 28.93
N LEU A 25 31.12 -5.62 28.98
CA LEU A 25 29.73 -5.76 29.41
C LEU A 25 28.88 -6.29 28.27
N GLU A 26 27.99 -7.23 28.57
CA GLU A 26 27.11 -7.89 27.61
C GLU A 26 25.71 -7.24 27.62
N PHE A 27 25.20 -6.98 26.41
CA PHE A 27 23.90 -6.35 26.18
C PHE A 27 23.04 -7.24 25.30
N PHE A 28 21.73 -7.25 25.55
CA PHE A 28 20.74 -7.84 24.66
C PHE A 28 19.92 -6.75 23.99
N ILE A 29 19.71 -6.86 22.68
CA ILE A 29 18.83 -5.99 21.89
C ILE A 29 18.04 -6.86 20.91
N GLY A 30 16.71 -6.75 20.90
CA GLY A 30 15.87 -7.45 19.93
C GLY A 30 16.07 -6.91 18.50
N GLU A 31 16.02 -7.78 17.50
CA GLU A 31 16.20 -7.40 16.08
C GLU A 31 15.01 -6.57 15.54
N ASP A 32 13.87 -6.55 16.25
CA ASP A 32 12.70 -5.70 15.97
C ASP A 32 12.80 -4.28 16.55
N GLU A 33 13.85 -3.96 17.31
CA GLU A 33 14.03 -2.62 17.89
C GLU A 33 14.48 -1.61 16.83
N PRO A 34 13.80 -0.45 16.69
CA PRO A 34 13.93 0.44 15.53
C PRO A 34 15.31 1.10 15.37
N ASP A 35 16.11 1.12 16.43
CA ASP A 35 17.47 1.69 16.46
C ASP A 35 18.56 0.60 16.71
N PHE A 36 18.25 -0.70 16.58
CA PHE A 36 19.18 -1.83 16.85
C PHE A 36 20.60 -1.59 16.32
N ASN A 37 20.71 -1.29 15.02
CA ASN A 37 21.99 -1.10 14.33
C ASN A 37 22.78 0.11 14.86
N TYR A 38 22.12 1.15 15.37
CA TYR A 38 22.82 2.31 15.94
C TYR A 38 23.43 1.95 17.30
N TYR A 39 22.62 1.46 18.24
CA TYR A 39 23.11 1.16 19.60
C TYR A 39 24.07 -0.04 19.62
N ALA A 40 23.87 -1.05 18.76
CA ALA A 40 24.80 -2.16 18.65
C ALA A 40 26.22 -1.68 18.25
N ASN A 41 26.33 -0.82 17.24
CA ASN A 41 27.61 -0.23 16.84
C ASN A 41 28.21 0.66 17.94
N GLN A 42 27.40 1.45 18.66
CA GLN A 42 27.88 2.29 19.77
C GLN A 42 28.43 1.46 20.94
N ILE A 43 27.80 0.33 21.29
CA ILE A 43 28.28 -0.58 22.34
C ILE A 43 29.60 -1.23 21.95
N LEU A 44 29.69 -1.76 20.72
CA LEU A 44 30.90 -2.39 20.18
C LEU A 44 32.06 -1.38 20.09
N ALA A 45 31.82 -0.17 19.60
CA ALA A 45 32.83 0.89 19.50
C ALA A 45 33.39 1.34 20.86
N HIS A 46 32.59 1.21 21.93
CA HIS A 46 32.99 1.47 23.32
C HIS A 46 33.30 0.19 24.12
N GLY A 47 33.53 -0.93 23.44
CA GLY A 47 34.22 -2.10 23.97
C GLY A 47 33.38 -3.14 24.71
N GLY A 48 32.05 -3.07 24.62
CA GLY A 48 31.10 -4.09 25.10
C GLY A 48 30.75 -5.13 24.02
N VAL A 49 29.83 -6.03 24.35
CA VAL A 49 29.33 -7.11 23.46
C VAL A 49 27.80 -7.04 23.36
N VAL A 50 27.24 -7.43 22.20
CA VAL A 50 25.80 -7.34 21.90
C VAL A 50 25.29 -8.67 21.36
N HIS A 51 24.14 -9.11 21.87
CA HIS A 51 23.45 -10.33 21.48
C HIS A 51 22.03 -10.01 20.99
N SER A 52 21.58 -10.69 19.94
CA SER A 52 20.22 -10.57 19.39
C SER A 52 19.38 -11.85 19.53
N ASN A 53 20.02 -13.02 19.57
CA ASN A 53 19.36 -14.29 19.80
C ASN A 53 18.82 -14.39 21.24
N THR A 54 17.52 -14.63 21.39
CA THR A 54 16.80 -14.74 22.67
C THR A 54 17.23 -15.96 23.50
N GLU A 55 17.81 -17.00 22.91
CA GLU A 55 18.37 -18.16 23.64
C GLU A 55 19.46 -17.74 24.64
N VAL A 56 20.25 -16.72 24.30
CA VAL A 56 21.33 -16.18 25.15
C VAL A 56 20.79 -15.69 26.50
N LEU A 57 19.56 -15.16 26.52
CA LEU A 57 18.90 -14.70 27.74
C LEU A 57 18.68 -15.82 28.76
N VAL A 58 18.62 -17.09 28.34
CA VAL A 58 18.45 -18.25 29.24
C VAL A 58 19.77 -18.57 29.97
N HIS A 59 20.91 -18.34 29.33
CA HIS A 59 22.23 -18.75 29.82
C HIS A 59 22.98 -17.64 30.57
N LEU A 60 22.71 -16.37 30.26
CA LEU A 60 23.42 -15.23 30.84
C LEU A 60 22.44 -14.38 31.69
N PRO A 61 22.46 -14.52 33.04
CA PRO A 61 21.51 -13.82 33.91
C PRO A 61 21.84 -12.33 34.11
N ASP A 62 23.11 -11.95 33.96
CA ASP A 62 23.63 -10.59 34.21
C ASP A 62 23.61 -9.67 32.95
N ILE A 63 23.04 -10.15 31.84
CA ILE A 63 23.00 -9.43 30.55
C ILE A 63 22.08 -8.20 30.61
N ILE A 64 22.55 -7.05 30.11
CA ILE A 64 21.80 -5.79 30.15
C ILE A 64 20.82 -5.73 28.96
N HIS A 65 19.53 -5.93 29.23
CA HIS A 65 18.48 -5.87 28.21
C HIS A 65 18.14 -4.41 27.85
N LEU A 66 18.38 -4.00 26.61
CA LEU A 66 17.94 -2.73 26.04
C LEU A 66 16.74 -2.93 25.12
N SER A 67 15.66 -2.20 25.35
CA SER A 67 14.45 -2.24 24.51
C SER A 67 13.66 -0.92 24.62
N THR A 68 12.83 -0.61 23.61
CA THR A 68 11.84 0.48 23.71
C THR A 68 10.62 0.13 24.56
N ARG A 69 10.46 -1.13 24.98
CA ARG A 69 9.28 -1.65 25.68
C ARG A 69 9.70 -2.35 26.97
N ASN A 70 8.91 -2.25 28.03
CA ASN A 70 9.20 -2.95 29.29
C ASN A 70 8.84 -4.45 29.16
N TRP A 71 9.80 -5.34 29.34
CA TRP A 71 9.57 -6.79 29.28
C TRP A 71 9.06 -7.38 30.60
N PRO A 72 7.99 -8.21 30.60
CA PRO A 72 7.57 -8.94 31.79
C PRO A 72 8.70 -9.80 32.38
N ARG A 73 8.86 -9.73 33.70
CA ARG A 73 9.81 -10.55 34.50
C ARG A 73 11.31 -10.34 34.24
N ARG A 74 11.74 -9.30 33.49
CA ARG A 74 13.15 -8.90 33.39
C ARG A 74 13.34 -7.40 33.62
N MET A 75 14.53 -7.02 34.09
CA MET A 75 14.92 -5.61 34.21
C MET A 75 15.34 -5.09 32.84
N THR A 76 14.42 -4.39 32.17
CA THR A 76 14.71 -3.70 30.91
C THR A 76 15.24 -2.29 31.18
N VAL A 77 16.22 -1.85 30.40
CA VAL A 77 16.77 -0.49 30.46
C VAL A 77 16.51 0.22 29.14
N ALA A 78 16.19 1.52 29.17
CA ALA A 78 15.99 2.30 27.96
C ALA A 78 17.34 2.59 27.26
N PHE A 79 17.32 2.69 25.92
CA PHE A 79 18.52 2.96 25.10
C PHE A 79 19.31 4.23 25.51
N SER A 80 18.65 5.22 26.11
CA SER A 80 19.29 6.43 26.69
C SER A 80 20.40 6.12 27.70
N TYR A 81 20.41 4.93 28.31
CA TYR A 81 21.48 4.43 29.17
C TYR A 81 22.84 4.36 28.44
N ILE A 82 22.84 4.00 27.15
CA ILE A 82 24.05 3.98 26.32
C ILE A 82 24.55 5.39 26.05
N ASP A 83 23.64 6.31 25.70
CA ASP A 83 24.00 7.72 25.47
C ASP A 83 24.55 8.38 26.74
N ASP A 84 23.92 8.19 27.91
CA ASP A 84 24.43 8.75 29.17
C ASP A 84 25.73 8.09 29.63
N ALA A 85 25.93 6.79 29.42
CA ALA A 85 27.21 6.12 29.68
C ALA A 85 28.35 6.71 28.81
N ILE A 86 28.11 6.86 27.51
CA ILE A 86 29.09 7.42 26.56
C ILE A 86 29.40 8.89 26.90
N LYS A 87 28.37 9.68 27.19
CA LYS A 87 28.45 11.11 27.51
C LYS A 87 29.13 11.42 28.84
N THR A 88 28.97 10.54 29.84
CA THR A 88 29.63 10.70 31.16
C THR A 88 30.99 10.00 31.24
N GLY A 89 31.28 9.08 30.33
CA GLY A 89 32.50 8.25 30.36
C GLY A 89 32.45 7.12 31.39
N VAL A 90 31.31 6.89 32.04
CA VAL A 90 31.14 5.95 33.16
C VAL A 90 29.80 5.24 33.02
N VAL A 91 29.79 3.90 33.11
CA VAL A 91 28.56 3.10 33.09
C VAL A 91 27.69 3.41 34.31
N PRO A 92 26.46 3.92 34.16
CA PRO A 92 25.58 4.21 35.30
C PRO A 92 25.18 2.93 36.03
N ARG A 93 25.04 2.97 37.37
CA ARG A 93 24.47 1.85 38.11
C ARG A 93 22.98 1.70 37.76
N ILE A 94 22.59 0.55 37.19
CA ILE A 94 21.23 0.32 36.68
C ILE A 94 20.10 0.67 37.68
N PRO A 95 20.19 0.36 39.00
CA PRO A 95 19.16 0.77 39.98
C PRO A 95 18.94 2.29 40.12
N ASN A 96 19.86 3.11 39.61
CA ASN A 96 19.79 4.57 39.64
C ASN A 96 19.36 5.19 38.29
N HIS A 97 19.19 4.39 37.23
CA HIS A 97 18.69 4.88 35.94
C HIS A 97 17.15 4.87 35.96
N PRO A 98 16.46 5.96 35.58
CA PRO A 98 15.01 6.02 35.65
C PRO A 98 14.36 5.03 34.69
N GLN A 99 13.57 4.09 35.22
CA GLN A 99 12.77 3.10 34.46
C GLN A 99 11.56 3.72 33.73
N GLY A 100 11.67 5.00 33.35
CA GLY A 100 10.57 5.87 32.91
C GLY A 100 10.19 5.74 31.44
N PHE A 101 9.81 4.53 30.99
CA PHE A 101 9.36 4.26 29.61
C PHE A 101 8.19 5.15 29.15
N ALA A 102 7.42 5.73 30.08
CA ALA A 102 6.30 6.63 29.78
C ALA A 102 6.71 8.12 29.62
N GLU A 103 7.58 8.65 30.50
CA GLU A 103 7.78 10.10 30.62
C GLU A 103 8.84 10.67 29.66
N HIS A 104 9.88 9.90 29.33
CA HIS A 104 10.95 10.39 28.44
C HIS A 104 10.42 10.71 27.03
N ARG A 105 9.35 10.03 26.58
CA ARG A 105 8.78 10.16 25.25
C ARG A 105 8.23 11.56 24.93
N GLU A 106 7.67 12.26 25.92
CA GLU A 106 7.23 13.65 25.72
C GLU A 106 8.40 14.65 25.71
N ASN A 107 9.42 14.44 26.55
CA ASN A 107 10.52 15.38 26.68
C ASN A 107 11.56 15.24 25.57
N GLU A 108 11.88 14.02 25.11
CA GLU A 108 12.75 13.85 23.95
C GLU A 108 12.11 14.32 22.64
N GLY A 109 10.80 14.15 22.46
CA GLY A 109 10.09 14.73 21.31
C GLY A 109 10.28 16.25 21.23
N LYS A 110 10.01 16.95 22.34
CA LYS A 110 10.18 18.41 22.46
C LYS A 110 11.64 18.85 22.34
N LYS A 111 12.58 18.06 22.89
CA LYS A 111 14.03 18.36 22.81
C LYS A 111 14.58 18.19 21.39
N ARG A 112 14.24 17.09 20.70
CA ARG A 112 14.63 16.86 19.29
C ARG A 112 13.97 17.90 18.37
N GLU A 113 12.74 18.37 18.67
CA GLU A 113 12.15 19.53 17.98
C GLU A 113 12.96 20.83 18.20
N LEU A 114 13.39 21.14 19.43
CA LEU A 114 14.22 22.33 19.71
C LEU A 114 15.58 22.27 19.00
N GLU A 115 16.31 21.16 19.14
CA GLU A 115 17.65 21.00 18.57
C GLU A 115 17.61 21.00 17.03
N MET A 116 16.57 20.42 16.42
CA MET A 116 16.34 20.53 14.98
C MET A 116 15.90 21.94 14.55
N ALA A 117 15.17 22.68 15.39
CA ALA A 117 14.79 24.06 15.09
C ALA A 117 16.00 25.01 15.06
N ASP A 118 16.96 24.87 15.99
CA ASP A 118 18.20 25.66 15.98
C ASP A 118 19.13 25.26 14.82
N PHE A 119 19.27 23.96 14.52
CA PHE A 119 20.08 23.49 13.39
C PHE A 119 19.52 23.95 12.03
N LEU A 120 18.18 24.05 11.90
CA LEU A 120 17.51 24.67 10.75
C LEU A 120 17.52 26.21 10.79
N GLY A 121 17.72 26.81 11.97
CA GLY A 121 17.83 28.25 12.16
C GLY A 121 19.11 28.82 11.57
N ASP A 122 20.28 28.28 11.94
CA ASP A 122 21.56 28.85 11.52
C ASP A 122 21.90 28.60 10.04
N LYS A 123 21.45 27.49 9.44
CA LYS A 123 21.57 27.29 7.98
C LYS A 123 20.79 28.33 7.16
N ARG A 124 19.78 29.00 7.74
CA ARG A 124 18.97 30.02 7.05
C ARG A 124 19.56 31.43 7.05
N LYS A 125 20.60 31.72 7.85
CA LYS A 125 21.28 33.04 7.87
C LYS A 125 22.20 33.29 6.66
N ARG A 126 22.45 32.29 5.80
CA ARG A 126 23.37 32.40 4.65
C ARG A 126 22.71 32.34 3.27
N SER A 127 21.41 32.06 3.15
CA SER A 127 20.68 32.16 1.88
C SER A 127 20.05 33.55 1.75
N GLY A 128 20.48 34.33 0.76
CA GLY A 128 19.97 35.68 0.49
C GLY A 128 18.46 35.71 0.21
N ASN A 129 17.81 36.83 0.55
CA ASN A 129 16.36 37.01 0.50
C ASN A 129 15.81 37.20 -0.94
N THR A 130 15.96 36.20 -1.82
CA THR A 130 15.25 36.17 -3.10
C THR A 130 13.81 35.71 -2.87
N GLY A 131 12.95 36.63 -2.42
CA GLY A 131 11.53 36.37 -2.24
C GLY A 131 10.88 35.89 -3.54
N LYS A 132 10.29 34.69 -3.53
CA LYS A 132 9.61 34.11 -4.71
C LYS A 132 8.41 34.97 -5.09
N THR A 133 8.59 35.87 -6.06
CA THR A 133 7.54 36.71 -6.63
C THR A 133 6.48 35.84 -7.30
N THR A 134 5.26 35.86 -6.79
CA THR A 134 4.14 35.10 -7.39
C THR A 134 3.65 35.82 -8.65
N THR A 135 3.90 35.21 -9.81
CA THR A 135 3.36 35.65 -11.11
C THR A 135 1.84 35.85 -11.03
N LYS A 136 1.34 36.99 -11.49
CA LYS A 136 -0.10 37.23 -11.61
C LYS A 136 -0.64 36.58 -12.89
N PHE A 137 -1.91 36.19 -12.90
CA PHE A 137 -2.60 35.78 -14.11
C PHE A 137 -3.05 37.00 -14.91
N THR A 138 -2.83 36.98 -16.23
CA THR A 138 -3.32 38.01 -17.16
C THR A 138 -4.67 37.60 -17.79
N PRO A 139 -5.44 38.53 -18.40
CA PRO A 139 -6.69 38.19 -19.08
C PRO A 139 -6.51 37.19 -20.23
N GLU A 140 -5.37 37.24 -20.91
CA GLU A 140 -5.03 36.35 -22.03
C GLU A 140 -4.72 34.94 -21.52
N GLN A 141 -4.03 34.82 -20.38
CA GLN A 141 -3.81 33.55 -19.69
C GLN A 141 -5.14 32.95 -19.20
N ASP A 142 -6.03 33.76 -18.64
CA ASP A 142 -7.38 33.32 -18.21
C ASP A 142 -8.23 32.84 -19.40
N HIS A 143 -8.22 33.57 -20.51
CA HIS A 143 -8.93 33.19 -21.73
C HIS A 143 -8.36 31.90 -22.33
N PHE A 144 -7.04 31.76 -22.38
CA PHE A 144 -6.37 30.54 -22.84
C PHE A 144 -6.74 29.31 -21.99
N ILE A 145 -6.77 29.45 -20.66
CA ILE A 145 -7.19 28.37 -19.75
C ILE A 145 -8.66 27.98 -20.01
N LEU A 146 -9.53 28.94 -20.30
CA LEU A 146 -10.91 28.68 -20.66
C LEU A 146 -11.04 27.92 -21.99
N GLU A 147 -10.31 28.32 -23.03
CA GLU A 147 -10.33 27.64 -24.33
C GLU A 147 -9.82 26.19 -24.25
N GLU A 148 -8.69 25.93 -23.59
CA GLU A 148 -8.22 24.54 -23.42
C GLU A 148 -9.20 23.67 -22.60
N VAL A 149 -9.91 24.26 -21.62
CA VAL A 149 -10.99 23.55 -20.90
C VAL A 149 -12.21 23.31 -21.80
N ARG A 150 -12.58 24.25 -22.67
CA ARG A 150 -13.66 24.10 -23.67
C ARG A 150 -13.34 23.00 -24.68
N MET A 151 -12.07 22.87 -25.06
CA MET A 151 -11.57 21.87 -26.01
C MET A 151 -11.45 20.47 -25.40
N LYS A 152 -11.26 20.34 -24.09
CA LYS A 152 -11.10 19.05 -23.37
C LYS A 152 -12.01 18.97 -22.13
N PRO A 153 -13.35 19.04 -22.30
CA PRO A 153 -14.28 19.20 -21.19
C PRO A 153 -14.27 18.03 -20.21
N ARG A 154 -14.07 16.79 -20.66
CA ARG A 154 -14.04 15.62 -19.77
C ARG A 154 -12.85 15.64 -18.80
N HIS A 155 -11.77 16.34 -19.16
CA HIS A 155 -10.56 16.51 -18.38
C HIS A 155 -10.62 17.65 -17.34
N ARG A 156 -11.63 18.53 -17.36
CA ARG A 156 -11.68 19.82 -16.63
C ARG A 156 -11.51 19.78 -15.09
N THR A 157 -11.62 18.61 -14.48
CA THR A 157 -11.43 18.42 -13.02
C THR A 157 -10.09 17.79 -12.64
N LEU A 158 -9.37 17.19 -13.60
CA LEU A 158 -8.14 16.42 -13.37
C LEU A 158 -6.97 17.32 -13.01
N HIS A 159 -5.97 16.76 -12.31
CA HIS A 159 -4.77 17.53 -11.92
C HIS A 159 -3.73 17.57 -13.04
N LEU A 160 -3.40 16.40 -13.61
CA LEU A 160 -2.44 16.22 -14.70
C LEU A 160 -2.75 17.08 -15.95
N PHE A 161 -4.03 17.39 -16.19
CA PHE A 161 -4.45 18.28 -17.28
C PHE A 161 -3.85 19.69 -17.11
N PHE A 162 -4.10 20.36 -15.97
CA PHE A 162 -3.55 21.69 -15.71
C PHE A 162 -2.03 21.68 -15.53
N GLU A 163 -1.44 20.55 -15.11
CA GLU A 163 0.01 20.38 -15.10
C GLU A 163 0.61 20.35 -16.53
N LYS A 164 0.01 19.60 -17.46
CA LYS A 164 0.40 19.63 -18.88
C LYS A 164 0.23 21.03 -19.48
N LEU A 165 -0.87 21.74 -19.16
CA LEU A 165 -1.05 23.13 -19.60
C LEU A 165 0.07 24.06 -19.09
N ALA A 166 0.44 23.96 -17.82
CA ALA A 166 1.48 24.81 -17.22
C ALA A 166 2.90 24.49 -17.70
N ARG A 167 3.16 23.26 -18.19
CA ARG A 167 4.47 22.83 -18.70
C ARG A 167 4.66 23.13 -20.19
N ASN A 168 3.63 22.91 -21.02
CA ASN A 168 3.81 22.77 -22.46
C ASN A 168 3.67 24.08 -23.26
N LEU A 169 3.24 25.19 -22.62
CA LEU A 169 2.77 26.39 -23.32
C LEU A 169 3.38 27.66 -22.72
N GLU A 170 4.10 28.42 -23.55
CA GLU A 170 4.82 29.62 -23.12
C GLU A 170 3.92 30.70 -22.52
N ILE A 171 2.66 30.77 -22.96
CA ILE A 171 1.67 31.72 -22.43
C ILE A 171 1.44 31.55 -20.91
N LEU A 172 1.62 30.34 -20.36
CA LEU A 172 1.50 30.06 -18.91
C LEU A 172 2.86 30.01 -18.18
N ARG A 173 3.95 30.46 -18.81
CA ARG A 173 5.30 30.48 -18.21
C ARG A 173 5.32 31.23 -16.88
N GLY A 174 5.95 30.62 -15.87
CA GLY A 174 6.00 31.17 -14.51
C GLY A 174 4.80 30.80 -13.63
N HIS A 175 3.82 30.05 -14.15
CA HIS A 175 2.78 29.38 -13.36
C HIS A 175 3.10 27.90 -13.14
N THR A 176 2.31 27.24 -12.29
CA THR A 176 2.40 25.80 -12.01
C THR A 176 1.04 25.15 -12.22
N GLY A 177 0.99 23.83 -12.45
CA GLY A 177 -0.30 23.11 -12.56
C GLY A 177 -1.24 23.35 -11.38
N ASN A 178 -0.69 23.53 -10.17
CA ASN A 178 -1.45 23.91 -8.98
C ASN A 178 -2.01 25.34 -9.06
N SER A 179 -1.21 26.34 -9.47
CA SER A 179 -1.72 27.72 -9.58
C SER A 179 -2.73 27.87 -10.72
N VAL A 180 -2.50 27.24 -11.88
CA VAL A 180 -3.44 27.20 -13.01
C VAL A 180 -4.75 26.53 -12.61
N ARG A 181 -4.71 25.35 -11.97
CA ARG A 181 -5.90 24.65 -11.49
C ARG A 181 -6.67 25.44 -10.43
N SER A 182 -5.95 26.13 -9.53
CA SER A 182 -6.58 26.98 -8.52
C SER A 182 -7.18 28.26 -9.12
N ARG A 183 -6.56 28.82 -10.16
CA ARG A 183 -7.10 29.97 -10.92
C ARG A 183 -8.40 29.59 -11.60
N TYR A 184 -8.41 28.47 -12.32
CA TYR A 184 -9.59 27.93 -12.97
C TYR A 184 -10.75 27.74 -11.98
N ARG A 185 -10.57 26.91 -10.95
CA ARG A 185 -11.64 26.51 -10.02
C ARG A 185 -12.20 27.64 -9.14
N LEU A 186 -11.48 28.75 -8.99
CA LEU A 186 -11.91 29.85 -8.12
C LEU A 186 -12.42 31.08 -8.89
N GLN A 187 -12.03 31.27 -10.16
CA GLN A 187 -12.31 32.52 -10.90
C GLN A 187 -12.69 32.36 -12.38
N LEU A 188 -12.60 31.15 -12.95
CA LEU A 188 -12.90 30.89 -14.37
C LEU A 188 -13.95 29.79 -14.58
N GLU A 189 -14.10 28.82 -13.66
CA GLU A 189 -15.09 27.74 -13.75
C GLU A 189 -16.52 28.29 -13.87
N ASN A 190 -16.83 29.41 -13.20
CA ASN A 190 -18.08 30.17 -13.32
C ASN A 190 -18.18 31.08 -14.55
N LYS A 191 -17.11 31.22 -15.34
CA LYS A 191 -17.05 31.99 -16.61
C LYS A 191 -16.97 31.07 -17.85
N LEU A 192 -17.02 29.75 -17.65
CA LEU A 192 -16.86 28.78 -18.72
C LEU A 192 -18.00 28.88 -19.75
N GLY A 193 -19.25 28.96 -19.28
CA GLY A 193 -20.46 29.26 -20.06
C GLY A 193 -20.91 28.13 -21.00
N TYR A 194 -19.99 27.63 -21.82
CA TYR A 194 -20.17 26.49 -22.72
C TYR A 194 -18.87 25.68 -22.78
N VAL A 195 -18.93 24.49 -23.36
CA VAL A 195 -17.76 23.72 -23.82
C VAL A 195 -18.05 23.14 -25.21
N TYR A 196 -17.05 22.59 -25.89
CA TYR A 196 -17.27 21.88 -27.16
C TYR A 196 -17.70 20.44 -26.92
N LYS A 197 -18.56 19.91 -27.79
CA LYS A 197 -19.00 18.51 -27.76
C LYS A 197 -17.84 17.57 -28.12
N THR A 198 -17.63 16.53 -27.31
CA THR A 198 -16.67 15.46 -27.60
C THR A 198 -17.36 14.12 -27.82
N ASP A 199 -16.64 13.17 -28.41
CA ASP A 199 -17.01 11.76 -28.48
C ASP A 199 -16.61 10.99 -27.19
N THR A 200 -16.62 9.65 -27.28
CA THR A 200 -16.18 8.70 -26.25
C THR A 200 -14.69 8.79 -25.92
N ASP A 201 -13.89 9.25 -26.87
CA ASP A 201 -12.42 9.15 -26.91
C ASP A 201 -11.73 10.53 -26.73
N ASP A 202 -12.52 11.54 -26.36
CA ASP A 202 -12.15 12.95 -26.17
C ASP A 202 -11.74 13.71 -27.44
N ASN A 203 -12.09 13.19 -28.64
CA ASN A 203 -12.02 13.97 -29.86
C ASN A 203 -13.20 14.94 -29.95
N LEU A 204 -13.00 16.06 -30.66
CA LEU A 204 -14.02 17.09 -30.85
C LEU A 204 -14.99 16.70 -31.96
N ILE A 205 -16.28 16.67 -31.63
CA ILE A 205 -17.35 16.48 -32.63
C ILE A 205 -17.59 17.80 -33.34
N LEU A 206 -17.37 17.79 -34.65
CA LEU A 206 -17.66 18.89 -35.55
C LEU A 206 -19.05 18.73 -36.18
N ASP A 207 -19.65 19.83 -36.61
CA ASP A 207 -20.86 19.82 -37.43
C ASP A 207 -20.56 19.59 -38.92
N GLU A 208 -21.62 19.59 -39.73
CA GLU A 208 -21.57 19.44 -41.19
C GLU A 208 -20.70 20.50 -41.89
N THR A 209 -20.53 21.68 -41.27
CA THR A 209 -19.66 22.76 -41.77
C THR A 209 -18.21 22.67 -41.24
N ARG A 210 -17.89 21.61 -40.49
CA ARG A 210 -16.63 21.38 -39.77
C ARG A 210 -16.35 22.39 -38.65
N LEU A 211 -17.37 23.07 -38.13
CA LEU A 211 -17.25 23.93 -36.96
C LEU A 211 -17.49 23.13 -35.66
N ARG A 212 -16.98 23.64 -34.53
CA ARG A 212 -17.03 22.93 -33.24
C ARG A 212 -18.36 23.18 -32.56
N ILE A 213 -19.12 22.12 -32.27
CA ILE A 213 -20.45 22.24 -31.65
C ILE A 213 -20.30 22.67 -30.19
N ALA A 214 -20.76 23.87 -29.84
CA ALA A 214 -20.84 24.35 -28.46
C ALA A 214 -22.06 23.77 -27.73
N ILE A 215 -21.87 23.30 -26.49
CA ILE A 215 -22.91 22.76 -25.61
C ILE A 215 -22.84 23.37 -24.21
N PRO A 216 -23.95 23.41 -23.44
CA PRO A 216 -23.93 23.80 -22.02
C PRO A 216 -22.96 22.95 -21.20
N VAL A 217 -22.37 23.54 -20.16
CA VAL A 217 -21.37 22.86 -19.30
C VAL A 217 -21.99 21.66 -18.57
N GLU A 218 -23.28 21.73 -18.27
CA GLU A 218 -24.11 20.75 -17.57
C GLU A 218 -24.35 19.50 -18.43
N ALA A 219 -24.50 19.67 -19.75
CA ALA A 219 -24.62 18.58 -20.71
C ALA A 219 -23.28 17.84 -20.91
N SER A 220 -22.16 18.48 -20.58
CA SER A 220 -20.83 17.89 -20.72
C SER A 220 -20.43 17.05 -19.51
N GLN A 221 -20.19 15.76 -19.73
CA GLN A 221 -19.71 14.86 -18.68
C GLN A 221 -18.26 15.19 -18.27
N THR A 222 -17.82 14.65 -17.13
CA THR A 222 -16.38 14.58 -16.78
C THR A 222 -15.93 13.12 -16.74
N MET A 223 -14.62 12.86 -16.79
CA MET A 223 -14.09 11.50 -16.61
C MET A 223 -14.48 10.82 -15.28
N LYS A 224 -15.05 11.55 -14.31
CA LYS A 224 -15.57 10.98 -13.05
C LYS A 224 -16.96 11.54 -12.76
N ARG A 225 -18.00 10.79 -13.12
CA ARG A 225 -19.38 11.12 -12.72
C ARG A 225 -19.49 11.12 -11.19
N LYS A 226 -20.46 11.87 -10.67
CA LYS A 226 -20.78 11.90 -9.22
C LYS A 226 -21.95 10.96 -8.98
N TYR A 227 -21.92 10.24 -7.86
CA TYR A 227 -23.05 9.45 -7.39
C TYR A 227 -24.24 10.33 -7.00
N THR A 228 -25.41 10.00 -7.52
CA THR A 228 -26.71 10.58 -7.10
C THR A 228 -27.26 9.83 -5.89
N ALA A 229 -28.29 10.36 -5.23
CA ALA A 229 -28.95 9.63 -4.14
C ALA A 229 -29.65 8.35 -4.64
N GLU A 230 -30.11 8.39 -5.89
CA GLU A 230 -30.78 7.30 -6.60
C GLU A 230 -29.80 6.19 -7.00
N ASP A 231 -28.59 6.54 -7.47
CA ASP A 231 -27.49 5.59 -7.69
C ASP A 231 -27.21 4.77 -6.42
N ASP A 232 -27.11 5.47 -5.29
CA ASP A 232 -26.87 4.88 -3.97
C ASP A 232 -28.03 3.99 -3.51
N TYR A 233 -29.27 4.41 -3.79
CA TYR A 233 -30.48 3.69 -3.39
C TYR A 233 -30.64 2.40 -4.20
N ASN A 234 -30.50 2.48 -5.52
CA ASN A 234 -30.59 1.33 -6.43
C ASN A 234 -29.51 0.30 -6.10
N LEU A 235 -28.29 0.74 -5.80
CA LEU A 235 -27.21 -0.12 -5.32
C LEU A 235 -27.57 -0.83 -4.00
N CYS A 236 -28.07 -0.10 -3.00
CA CYS A 236 -28.43 -0.70 -1.71
C CYS A 236 -29.59 -1.70 -1.85
N CYS A 237 -30.63 -1.38 -2.63
CA CYS A 237 -31.74 -2.30 -2.91
C CYS A 237 -31.25 -3.59 -3.58
N ALA A 238 -30.49 -3.50 -4.67
CA ALA A 238 -30.01 -4.67 -5.39
C ALA A 238 -29.09 -5.57 -4.55
N ILE A 239 -28.32 -5.02 -3.61
CA ILE A 239 -27.55 -5.78 -2.63
C ILE A 239 -28.46 -6.53 -1.65
N VAL A 240 -29.48 -5.86 -1.10
CA VAL A 240 -30.44 -6.46 -0.15
C VAL A 240 -31.31 -7.53 -0.82
N ASP A 241 -31.66 -7.33 -2.10
CA ASP A 241 -32.43 -8.29 -2.87
C ASP A 241 -31.58 -9.51 -3.28
N LEU A 242 -30.31 -9.32 -3.68
CA LEU A 242 -29.33 -10.42 -3.89
C LEU A 242 -29.20 -11.32 -2.65
N VAL A 243 -29.02 -10.72 -1.46
CA VAL A 243 -28.88 -11.47 -0.20
C VAL A 243 -30.18 -12.22 0.14
N ARG A 244 -31.36 -11.67 -0.19
CA ARG A 244 -32.64 -12.35 0.01
C ARG A 244 -32.85 -13.51 -0.98
N GLU A 245 -32.43 -13.35 -2.23
CA GLU A 245 -32.53 -14.36 -3.28
C GLU A 245 -31.61 -15.56 -3.00
N ASN A 246 -30.35 -15.29 -2.61
CA ASN A 246 -29.34 -16.33 -2.38
C ASN A 246 -29.60 -17.21 -1.15
N LYS A 247 -30.52 -16.82 -0.24
CA LYS A 247 -30.94 -17.60 0.95
C LYS A 247 -29.80 -18.19 1.79
N THR A 248 -28.63 -17.55 1.82
CA THR A 248 -27.48 -18.05 2.59
C THR A 248 -27.84 -18.15 4.07
N LEU A 249 -27.61 -19.35 4.62
CA LEU A 249 -27.89 -19.70 6.01
C LEU A 249 -27.29 -18.68 6.99
N VAL A 250 -27.97 -18.44 8.11
CA VAL A 250 -27.53 -17.57 9.22
C VAL A 250 -27.49 -16.04 8.92
N THR A 251 -28.37 -15.54 8.04
CA THR A 251 -28.61 -14.10 7.81
C THR A 251 -29.67 -13.45 8.72
N PHE A 252 -30.52 -14.25 9.37
CA PHE A 252 -31.49 -13.82 10.40
C PHE A 252 -30.94 -14.14 11.80
N ASP A 253 -30.96 -13.17 12.71
CA ASP A 253 -30.49 -13.37 14.09
C ASP A 253 -31.57 -14.06 14.95
N THR A 254 -31.58 -15.39 14.96
CA THR A 254 -32.51 -16.24 15.74
C THR A 254 -32.18 -16.36 17.23
N ALA A 255 -31.31 -15.49 17.76
CA ALA A 255 -30.74 -15.60 19.11
C ALA A 255 -30.75 -14.25 19.87
N ALA A 256 -31.93 -13.82 20.32
CA ALA A 256 -32.10 -12.74 21.30
C ALA A 256 -32.91 -13.26 22.50
N LYS A 257 -32.56 -12.84 23.73
CA LYS A 257 -33.12 -13.39 24.98
C LYS A 257 -33.71 -12.34 25.95
N THR A 258 -33.85 -11.08 25.55
CA THR A 258 -34.35 -10.00 26.42
C THR A 258 -34.97 -8.86 25.61
N ASP A 259 -36.09 -8.32 26.10
CA ASP A 259 -37.01 -7.50 25.29
C ASP A 259 -36.55 -6.05 25.04
N GLU A 260 -35.60 -5.51 25.81
CA GLU A 260 -35.19 -4.10 25.69
C GLU A 260 -34.16 -3.85 24.58
N GLU A 261 -33.20 -4.76 24.34
CA GLU A 261 -32.34 -4.69 23.14
C GLU A 261 -33.15 -4.90 21.84
N LEU A 262 -34.29 -5.58 21.96
CA LEU A 262 -35.14 -6.01 20.86
C LEU A 262 -35.65 -4.80 20.06
N LEU A 263 -36.05 -3.70 20.72
CA LEU A 263 -36.67 -2.54 20.08
C LEU A 263 -35.75 -1.75 19.12
N GLU A 264 -34.45 -1.59 19.43
CA GLU A 264 -33.51 -0.97 18.47
C GLU A 264 -32.96 -2.01 17.48
N ARG A 265 -32.64 -3.23 17.94
CA ARG A 265 -32.02 -4.26 17.08
C ARG A 265 -32.98 -4.77 15.98
N HIS A 266 -34.30 -4.75 16.19
CA HIS A 266 -35.29 -5.21 15.20
C HIS A 266 -35.58 -4.23 14.05
N LYS A 267 -34.95 -3.05 14.00
CA LYS A 267 -35.19 -2.12 12.88
C LYS A 267 -34.65 -2.63 11.54
N TYR A 268 -33.61 -3.46 11.57
CA TYR A 268 -32.94 -3.98 10.38
C TYR A 268 -32.89 -5.52 10.44
N PRO A 269 -33.76 -6.24 9.71
CA PRO A 269 -33.96 -7.69 9.88
C PRO A 269 -32.84 -8.58 9.32
N MET A 270 -31.83 -8.01 8.66
CA MET A 270 -30.69 -8.74 8.10
C MET A 270 -29.37 -8.26 8.70
N ASN A 271 -28.50 -9.19 9.07
CA ASN A 271 -27.16 -8.90 9.59
C ASN A 271 -26.20 -8.53 8.44
N GLU A 272 -25.87 -7.24 8.30
CA GLU A 272 -25.09 -6.70 7.17
C GLU A 272 -23.59 -7.01 7.21
N GLU A 273 -23.06 -7.44 8.36
CA GLU A 273 -21.65 -7.84 8.46
C GLU A 273 -21.41 -9.11 7.65
N LYS A 274 -22.40 -10.02 7.65
CA LYS A 274 -22.41 -11.30 6.93
C LYS A 274 -22.77 -11.20 5.44
N PHE A 275 -22.89 -10.00 4.86
CA PHE A 275 -23.30 -9.83 3.46
C PHE A 275 -22.17 -10.23 2.48
N LEU A 276 -22.25 -11.47 1.98
CA LEU A 276 -21.39 -11.97 0.91
C LEU A 276 -21.83 -11.41 -0.44
N VAL A 277 -20.97 -10.60 -1.07
CA VAL A 277 -21.23 -9.98 -2.39
C VAL A 277 -20.10 -10.34 -3.35
N LEU A 278 -20.43 -11.15 -4.37
CA LEU A 278 -19.51 -11.56 -5.44
C LEU A 278 -19.14 -10.38 -6.36
N ILE A 279 -17.97 -10.44 -6.98
CA ILE A 279 -17.59 -9.49 -8.05
C ILE A 279 -18.62 -9.52 -9.20
N SER A 280 -19.09 -10.71 -9.60
CA SER A 280 -20.08 -10.93 -10.67
C SER A 280 -21.47 -10.32 -10.44
N PHE A 281 -21.77 -9.84 -9.22
CA PHE A 281 -22.90 -8.94 -9.01
C PHE A 281 -22.63 -7.55 -9.62
N PHE A 282 -21.43 -7.00 -9.43
CA PHE A 282 -21.07 -5.67 -9.91
C PHE A 282 -20.90 -5.61 -11.44
N ASP A 283 -20.56 -6.72 -12.10
CA ASP A 283 -20.65 -6.86 -13.57
C ASP A 283 -22.08 -6.64 -14.06
N ARG A 284 -23.01 -7.50 -13.61
CA ARG A 284 -24.43 -7.42 -13.99
C ARG A 284 -25.05 -6.09 -13.60
N PHE A 285 -24.73 -5.57 -12.41
CA PHE A 285 -25.22 -4.28 -11.96
C PHE A 285 -24.66 -3.11 -12.79
N ALA A 286 -23.40 -3.14 -13.22
CA ALA A 286 -22.81 -2.10 -14.08
C ALA A 286 -23.34 -2.15 -15.52
N LEU A 287 -23.67 -3.33 -16.05
CA LEU A 287 -24.35 -3.46 -17.34
C LEU A 287 -25.76 -2.86 -17.31
N GLN A 288 -26.49 -3.04 -16.21
CA GLN A 288 -27.81 -2.43 -15.99
C GLN A 288 -27.72 -0.93 -15.64
N ASN A 289 -26.63 -0.50 -14.99
CA ASN A 289 -26.39 0.86 -14.51
C ASN A 289 -25.07 1.43 -15.09
N PRO A 290 -25.00 1.68 -16.41
CA PRO A 290 -23.78 2.08 -17.12
C PRO A 290 -23.32 3.52 -16.82
N GLN A 291 -23.95 4.22 -15.86
CA GLN A 291 -23.53 5.55 -15.44
C GLN A 291 -22.21 5.56 -14.63
N HIS A 292 -21.82 4.44 -14.02
CA HIS A 292 -20.52 4.23 -13.40
C HIS A 292 -19.98 2.84 -13.77
N SER A 293 -18.66 2.64 -13.77
CA SER A 293 -18.06 1.32 -14.06
C SER A 293 -18.22 0.34 -12.90
N LEU A 294 -18.10 -0.97 -13.17
CA LEU A 294 -17.99 -2.03 -12.15
C LEU A 294 -17.04 -1.65 -11.01
N SER A 295 -15.82 -1.24 -11.36
CA SER A 295 -14.79 -0.87 -10.39
C SER A 295 -15.23 0.30 -9.51
N SER A 296 -15.98 1.26 -10.05
CA SER A 296 -16.55 2.36 -9.31
C SER A 296 -17.72 1.91 -8.42
N TRP A 297 -18.63 1.07 -8.92
CA TRP A 297 -19.74 0.50 -8.14
C TRP A 297 -19.28 -0.37 -6.96
N ARG A 298 -18.32 -1.28 -7.18
CA ARG A 298 -17.70 -2.11 -6.14
C ARG A 298 -17.05 -1.25 -5.06
N ASP A 299 -16.35 -0.19 -5.46
CA ASP A 299 -15.70 0.72 -4.52
C ASP A 299 -16.71 1.64 -3.80
N ARG A 300 -17.85 1.97 -4.44
CA ARG A 300 -18.98 2.69 -3.84
C ARG A 300 -19.66 1.85 -2.76
N TYR A 301 -19.92 0.57 -3.03
CA TYR A 301 -20.44 -0.37 -2.03
C TYR A 301 -19.49 -0.46 -0.83
N ARG A 302 -18.21 -0.81 -1.08
CA ARG A 302 -17.21 -1.03 -0.02
C ARG A 302 -16.93 0.21 0.84
N LYS A 303 -16.86 1.42 0.25
CA LYS A 303 -16.40 2.63 0.94
C LYS A 303 -17.50 3.58 1.39
N PHE A 304 -18.76 3.33 1.01
CA PHE A 304 -19.89 4.16 1.39
C PHE A 304 -21.10 3.32 1.85
N ALA A 305 -21.56 2.36 1.05
CA ALA A 305 -22.78 1.61 1.35
C ALA A 305 -22.64 0.71 2.60
N ARG A 306 -21.69 -0.25 2.60
CA ARG A 306 -21.45 -1.14 3.75
C ARG A 306 -21.11 -0.34 5.05
N PRO A 307 -20.27 0.72 5.02
CA PRO A 307 -20.02 1.55 6.20
C PRO A 307 -21.17 2.47 6.65
N PHE A 308 -22.19 2.70 5.83
CA PHE A 308 -23.38 3.49 6.20
C PHE A 308 -24.51 2.61 6.75
N GLY A 309 -24.58 1.36 6.31
CA GLY A 309 -25.69 0.44 6.47
C GLY A 309 -26.62 0.51 5.24
N VAL A 310 -26.72 -0.57 4.45
CA VAL A 310 -27.50 -0.58 3.21
C VAL A 310 -29.01 -0.51 3.47
N GLN A 311 -29.53 -1.24 4.45
CA GLN A 311 -30.94 -1.15 4.87
C GLN A 311 -31.25 0.25 5.44
N LYS A 312 -30.30 0.79 6.22
CA LYS A 312 -30.36 2.13 6.81
C LYS A 312 -30.36 3.24 5.76
N TYR A 313 -29.64 3.07 4.64
CA TYR A 313 -29.72 4.01 3.53
C TYR A 313 -31.04 3.91 2.76
N ILE A 314 -31.57 2.69 2.53
CA ILE A 314 -32.87 2.46 1.88
C ILE A 314 -34.00 3.15 2.65
N GLU A 315 -34.05 2.99 3.97
CA GLU A 315 -35.01 3.72 4.81
C GLU A 315 -34.82 5.23 4.73
N LYS A 316 -33.57 5.72 4.89
CA LYS A 316 -33.28 7.16 4.88
C LYS A 316 -33.73 7.80 3.57
N TYR A 317 -33.43 7.15 2.44
CA TYR A 317 -33.85 7.60 1.12
C TYR A 317 -35.37 7.71 1.02
N LYS A 318 -36.10 6.67 1.45
CA LYS A 318 -37.58 6.65 1.46
C LYS A 318 -38.19 7.73 2.38
N PHE A 319 -37.54 8.04 3.50
CA PHE A 319 -37.95 9.12 4.40
C PHE A 319 -37.68 10.51 3.77
N GLU A 320 -36.47 10.74 3.26
CA GLU A 320 -36.08 12.00 2.62
C GLU A 320 -36.79 12.25 1.29
N LEU A 321 -37.37 11.22 0.65
CA LEU A 321 -38.19 11.34 -0.56
C LEU A 321 -39.39 12.29 -0.40
N ASN A 322 -39.93 12.40 0.82
CA ASN A 322 -41.04 13.29 1.16
C ASN A 322 -40.55 14.63 1.78
N SER A 323 -39.24 14.86 1.84
CA SER A 323 -38.65 16.11 2.31
C SER A 323 -38.60 17.18 1.21
N LYS A 324 -38.61 18.45 1.60
CA LYS A 324 -38.41 19.59 0.68
C LYS A 324 -37.02 19.60 0.04
N ASP A 325 -36.03 19.03 0.71
CA ASP A 325 -34.63 18.99 0.25
C ASP A 325 -34.31 17.74 -0.61
N GLY A 326 -35.21 16.75 -0.61
CA GLY A 326 -35.02 15.45 -1.25
C GLY A 326 -33.95 14.56 -0.57
N PRO A 327 -33.76 13.32 -1.07
CA PRO A 327 -32.74 12.41 -0.56
C PRO A 327 -31.33 12.79 -0.99
N LEU A 328 -30.36 12.60 -0.09
CA LEU A 328 -28.97 13.03 -0.30
C LEU A 328 -27.98 11.85 -0.43
N PRO A 329 -27.09 11.84 -1.45
CA PRO A 329 -26.14 10.75 -1.63
C PRO A 329 -25.11 10.66 -0.51
N MET A 330 -24.64 9.44 -0.25
CA MET A 330 -23.65 9.10 0.76
C MET A 330 -22.33 9.85 0.53
N LYS A 331 -21.88 10.58 1.56
CA LYS A 331 -20.69 11.43 1.55
C LYS A 331 -19.85 11.18 2.80
N ASN A 332 -18.57 11.55 2.74
CA ASN A 332 -17.63 11.59 3.88
C ASN A 332 -17.32 10.24 4.58
N MET A 333 -17.87 9.11 4.12
CA MET A 333 -17.64 7.78 4.72
C MET A 333 -16.23 7.21 4.53
N THR A 334 -15.44 7.75 3.59
CA THR A 334 -14.07 7.30 3.31
C THR A 334 -13.09 7.66 4.42
N ARG A 335 -13.05 6.85 5.48
CA ARG A 335 -11.91 6.79 6.40
C ARG A 335 -10.67 6.40 5.58
N ARG A 336 -9.71 7.32 5.44
CA ARG A 336 -8.35 6.96 5.04
C ARG A 336 -7.59 6.67 6.33
N PRO A 337 -6.83 5.56 6.44
CA PRO A 337 -5.88 5.41 7.54
C PRO A 337 -4.96 6.63 7.53
N ASN A 338 -4.67 7.17 8.72
CA ASN A 338 -4.03 8.46 8.88
C ASN A 338 -2.52 8.35 8.56
N LYS A 339 -2.18 8.21 7.28
CA LYS A 339 -0.84 7.95 6.77
C LYS A 339 0.10 9.06 7.22
N MET A 340 0.86 8.78 8.28
CA MET A 340 1.88 9.66 8.89
C MET A 340 3.06 9.86 7.91
N SER A 341 2.77 10.62 6.86
CA SER A 341 3.69 11.02 5.82
C SER A 341 4.35 12.32 6.24
N ALA A 342 5.69 12.34 6.28
CA ALA A 342 6.49 13.39 6.92
C ALA A 342 6.12 14.82 6.48
N SER A 343 5.79 15.01 5.20
CA SER A 343 5.40 16.30 4.64
C SER A 343 4.18 16.95 5.32
N SER A 344 3.27 16.15 5.89
CA SER A 344 2.08 16.67 6.58
C SER A 344 2.39 17.36 7.91
N ASN A 345 3.47 16.95 8.58
CA ASN A 345 3.98 17.63 9.77
C ASN A 345 4.80 18.86 9.39
N GLU A 346 5.69 18.77 8.39
CA GLU A 346 6.45 19.94 7.92
C GLU A 346 5.54 21.11 7.52
N ASP A 347 4.42 20.82 6.86
CA ASP A 347 3.50 21.83 6.33
C ASP A 347 2.53 22.38 7.41
N ARG A 348 2.40 21.70 8.56
CA ARG A 348 1.76 22.22 9.79
C ARG A 348 2.76 23.05 10.61
N LEU A 349 3.91 22.47 10.94
CA LEU A 349 5.00 23.12 11.67
C LEU A 349 5.43 24.44 10.99
N SER A 350 5.55 24.45 9.66
CA SER A 350 5.83 25.66 8.86
C SER A 350 4.73 26.71 8.88
N ARG A 351 3.49 26.38 9.27
CA ARG A 351 2.38 27.32 9.46
C ARG A 351 2.43 27.94 10.85
N ASP A 352 2.62 27.12 11.88
CA ASP A 352 2.62 27.59 13.26
C ASP A 352 3.91 28.36 13.62
N ILE A 353 5.07 27.96 13.09
CA ILE A 353 6.31 28.77 13.15
C ILE A 353 6.10 30.15 12.51
N LYS A 354 5.41 30.24 11.36
CA LYS A 354 5.08 31.54 10.72
C LYS A 354 4.10 32.38 11.56
N LYS A 355 3.25 31.73 12.36
CA LYS A 355 2.31 32.38 13.28
C LYS A 355 3.04 33.00 14.48
N VAL A 356 3.97 32.25 15.09
CA VAL A 356 4.84 32.71 16.19
C VAL A 356 5.81 33.80 15.75
N LEU A 357 6.44 33.68 14.58
CA LEU A 357 7.34 34.73 14.07
C LEU A 357 6.59 36.05 13.79
N ARG A 358 5.32 35.99 13.37
CA ARG A 358 4.48 37.18 13.17
C ARG A 358 4.02 37.84 14.48
N SER A 359 3.86 37.10 15.57
CA SER A 359 3.55 37.72 16.88
C SER A 359 4.77 38.39 17.52
N ARG A 360 5.99 37.94 17.18
CA ARG A 360 7.26 38.51 17.69
C ARG A 360 7.75 39.75 16.91
N ALA A 361 7.21 39.99 15.72
CA ALA A 361 7.58 41.11 14.84
C ALA A 361 6.69 42.35 15.01
N LYS A 362 6.65 42.90 16.23
CA LYS A 362 6.08 44.24 16.52
C LYS A 362 7.04 45.04 17.41
N PRO A 363 7.87 45.95 16.86
CA PRO A 363 8.59 46.90 17.69
C PRO A 363 7.58 47.90 18.30
N SER A 364 7.49 47.94 19.63
CA SER A 364 6.83 49.04 20.32
C SER A 364 7.79 50.23 20.30
N PHE A 365 7.53 51.20 19.42
CA PHE A 365 8.18 52.51 19.47
C PHE A 365 7.15 53.54 19.92
N ASN A 366 7.45 54.23 21.02
CA ASN A 366 6.51 55.10 21.72
C ASN A 366 7.04 56.53 21.69
N SER A 367 6.49 57.38 20.82
CA SER A 367 6.86 58.79 20.75
C SER A 367 5.75 59.63 20.11
N SER A 368 5.15 60.51 20.92
CA SER A 368 4.34 61.64 20.45
C SER A 368 4.78 62.88 21.22
N GLN A 369 5.54 63.79 20.60
CA GLN A 369 5.08 65.16 20.35
C GLN A 369 6.16 66.12 19.80
N HIS A 370 5.69 67.00 18.91
CA HIS A 370 6.05 68.41 18.72
C HIS A 370 7.37 68.90 18.06
N HIS A 371 7.12 69.79 17.08
CA HIS A 371 7.81 71.04 16.70
C HIS A 371 8.75 71.14 15.46
N GLU A 372 8.30 72.01 14.55
CA GLU A 372 9.01 73.01 13.72
C GLU A 372 10.08 72.66 12.64
N SER A 373 9.59 72.74 11.38
CA SER A 373 10.00 73.77 10.39
C SER A 373 11.23 73.56 9.48
N MET A 374 11.33 74.46 8.48
CA MET A 374 12.43 74.76 7.55
C MET A 374 12.77 73.77 6.41
N HIS A 375 12.29 74.13 5.21
CA HIS A 375 13.09 74.37 3.98
C HIS A 375 14.45 73.68 3.80
N MET A 376 14.64 72.93 2.70
CA MET A 376 15.20 73.47 1.42
C MET A 376 15.27 72.42 0.28
N ASP A 377 15.20 72.91 -0.96
CA ASP A 377 15.53 72.29 -2.26
C ASP A 377 16.99 72.66 -2.67
N PRO A 378 17.58 72.20 -3.81
CA PRO A 378 17.43 70.95 -4.58
C PRO A 378 18.84 70.38 -4.99
N HIS A 379 18.98 69.80 -6.20
CA HIS A 379 20.22 69.40 -6.95
C HIS A 379 20.95 68.10 -6.51
N MET A 380 21.75 67.38 -7.33
CA MET A 380 21.96 67.25 -8.81
C MET A 380 22.78 65.95 -9.08
N GLY A 381 22.83 65.46 -10.34
CA GLY A 381 23.66 64.30 -10.76
C GLY A 381 22.83 63.15 -11.37
N VAL A 382 22.67 62.93 -12.69
CA VAL A 382 23.35 63.34 -13.94
C VAL A 382 24.57 62.46 -14.32
N MET A 383 24.43 61.75 -15.47
CA MET A 383 25.43 60.94 -16.20
C MET A 383 25.88 59.62 -15.51
N SER A 384 26.30 58.55 -16.20
CA SER A 384 26.44 58.32 -17.67
C SER A 384 26.42 56.81 -18.01
N ALA A 385 25.94 56.47 -19.21
CA ALA A 385 26.42 55.29 -19.97
C ALA A 385 27.60 55.74 -20.87
N PRO A 386 28.44 54.83 -21.40
CA PRO A 386 28.09 54.17 -22.68
C PRO A 386 28.66 52.74 -22.88
N MET A 387 28.26 52.10 -23.99
CA MET A 387 29.01 51.35 -25.02
C MET A 387 30.32 50.59 -24.66
N ASP A 388 30.75 49.48 -25.29
CA ASP A 388 30.18 48.45 -26.21
C ASP A 388 31.25 47.28 -26.20
N ASP A 389 31.44 46.28 -27.08
CA ASP A 389 30.93 45.97 -28.44
C ASP A 389 30.98 44.44 -28.75
N SER A 390 30.46 44.11 -29.93
CA SER A 390 30.33 42.86 -30.69
C SER A 390 31.60 42.02 -30.97
N ALA A 391 31.42 40.69 -30.99
CA ALA A 391 32.00 39.75 -31.98
C ALA A 391 31.37 38.34 -31.84
N ALA A 392 31.32 37.44 -32.84
CA ALA A 392 30.84 37.46 -34.23
C ALA A 392 31.37 36.20 -34.97
N ALA A 393 30.46 35.41 -35.55
CA ALA A 393 30.62 34.49 -36.70
C ALA A 393 31.66 33.33 -36.73
N ALA A 394 31.15 32.08 -36.69
CA ALA A 394 31.41 30.96 -37.64
C ALA A 394 30.38 29.83 -37.35
N VAL A 395 29.56 29.23 -38.24
CA VAL A 395 29.66 28.74 -39.65
C VAL A 395 30.34 27.35 -39.75
N ALA A 396 29.79 26.28 -40.39
CA ALA A 396 28.44 25.88 -40.85
C ALA A 396 28.47 24.40 -41.39
N VAL A 397 27.36 23.90 -41.97
CA VAL A 397 27.21 22.67 -42.84
C VAL A 397 27.23 21.32 -42.06
N ALA A 398 26.22 20.42 -42.04
CA ALA A 398 25.28 19.78 -43.02
C ALA A 398 25.91 18.55 -43.75
N ASN A 399 25.23 17.51 -44.28
CA ASN A 399 23.83 17.08 -44.53
C ASN A 399 23.67 15.59 -44.10
N MET A 400 22.51 14.93 -43.85
CA MET A 400 21.15 14.87 -44.43
C MET A 400 20.95 13.85 -45.58
N ALA A 401 20.23 12.75 -45.27
CA ALA A 401 19.46 11.85 -46.14
C ALA A 401 18.45 11.06 -45.24
N VAL A 402 17.18 10.75 -45.51
CA VAL A 402 16.23 10.85 -46.65
C VAL A 402 16.08 9.60 -47.54
N ALA A 403 14.81 9.18 -47.74
CA ALA A 403 14.26 8.15 -48.66
C ALA A 403 14.52 6.66 -48.36
N SER A 404 13.68 5.69 -48.79
CA SER A 404 12.22 5.68 -49.06
C SER A 404 11.78 4.25 -49.43
N MET A 405 10.72 3.71 -48.81
CA MET A 405 9.79 2.79 -49.47
C MET A 405 8.39 2.88 -48.84
N ASN A 406 7.37 2.76 -49.69
CA ASN A 406 5.95 2.81 -49.38
C ASN A 406 5.24 1.96 -50.43
N ASP A 407 4.44 0.98 -50.03
CA ASP A 407 3.22 0.67 -50.78
C ASP A 407 2.14 0.02 -49.91
N LYS A 408 0.94 -0.07 -50.48
CA LYS A 408 -0.32 -0.33 -49.78
C LYS A 408 -0.81 -1.75 -50.03
N SER A 409 -1.62 -2.26 -49.10
CA SER A 409 -2.81 -3.01 -49.50
C SER A 409 -3.97 -2.76 -48.52
N THR A 410 -5.16 -2.61 -49.08
CA THR A 410 -6.42 -2.47 -48.34
C THR A 410 -7.12 -3.82 -48.23
N MET A 411 -7.69 -4.16 -47.08
CA MET A 411 -9.04 -4.76 -47.08
C MET A 411 -9.75 -4.69 -45.71
N LEU A 412 -11.08 -4.57 -45.82
CA LEU A 412 -12.17 -5.01 -44.93
C LEU A 412 -12.11 -4.68 -43.41
N ILE A 413 -13.20 -4.04 -42.97
CA ILE A 413 -13.62 -3.93 -41.57
C ILE A 413 -14.40 -5.21 -41.24
N ASP A 414 -14.08 -5.87 -40.12
CA ASP A 414 -14.83 -7.02 -39.59
C ASP A 414 -15.35 -6.71 -38.17
N PRO A 415 -16.67 -6.62 -37.95
CA PRO A 415 -17.24 -6.04 -36.73
C PRO A 415 -17.42 -7.05 -35.58
N ASN A 416 -16.39 -7.85 -35.24
CA ASN A 416 -16.53 -8.94 -34.25
C ASN A 416 -15.54 -8.95 -33.06
N ILE A 417 -14.75 -7.87 -32.86
CA ILE A 417 -13.76 -7.78 -31.76
C ILE A 417 -14.43 -7.73 -30.36
N HIS A 418 -15.69 -7.30 -30.26
CA HIS A 418 -16.46 -7.26 -29.02
C HIS A 418 -17.11 -8.59 -28.59
N GLU A 419 -16.97 -9.66 -29.39
CA GLU A 419 -17.35 -11.03 -29.02
C GLU A 419 -16.16 -11.73 -28.35
N VAL A 420 -14.98 -11.69 -28.98
CA VAL A 420 -13.75 -12.36 -28.48
C VAL A 420 -13.25 -11.80 -27.14
N LEU A 421 -13.43 -10.50 -26.89
CA LEU A 421 -13.13 -9.89 -25.58
C LEU A 421 -14.21 -10.15 -24.51
N ARG A 422 -15.25 -10.94 -24.80
CA ARG A 422 -16.35 -11.26 -23.89
C ARG A 422 -16.18 -12.61 -23.20
N GLU A 423 -15.42 -13.53 -23.78
CA GLU A 423 -15.18 -14.88 -23.26
C GLU A 423 -13.94 -14.96 -22.34
N ALA A 424 -13.10 -13.92 -22.30
CA ALA A 424 -11.77 -13.96 -21.69
C ALA A 424 -11.63 -13.24 -20.32
N ASN A 425 -12.73 -12.85 -19.66
CA ASN A 425 -12.72 -12.20 -18.33
C ASN A 425 -14.08 -12.41 -17.61
N ALA A 426 -14.25 -13.49 -16.85
CA ALA A 426 -15.53 -13.78 -16.18
C ALA A 426 -15.47 -14.69 -14.92
N GLU A 427 -14.42 -14.62 -14.08
CA GLU A 427 -14.34 -15.46 -12.87
C GLU A 427 -14.31 -14.66 -11.54
N ALA A 428 -14.68 -15.31 -10.43
CA ALA A 428 -15.59 -14.69 -9.46
C ALA A 428 -15.06 -14.59 -8.01
N GLY A 429 -14.29 -13.54 -7.70
CA GLY A 429 -13.90 -13.26 -6.32
C GLY A 429 -15.08 -12.92 -5.39
N LEU A 430 -15.18 -13.62 -4.25
CA LEU A 430 -16.01 -13.21 -3.11
C LEU A 430 -15.40 -11.99 -2.42
N VAL A 431 -16.25 -11.06 -1.94
CA VAL A 431 -15.81 -9.97 -1.06
C VAL A 431 -16.38 -10.20 0.34
N ASN A 432 -15.69 -11.01 1.14
CA ASN A 432 -15.79 -10.96 2.58
C ASN A 432 -14.51 -10.32 3.15
N ILE A 433 -14.65 -9.37 4.07
CA ILE A 433 -13.52 -8.69 4.72
C ILE A 433 -13.96 -8.38 6.15
N HIS A 434 -13.21 -8.89 7.12
CA HIS A 434 -13.48 -8.77 8.55
C HIS A 434 -12.24 -8.33 9.36
N GLU A 435 -11.53 -7.30 8.88
CA GLU A 435 -10.44 -6.65 9.61
C GLU A 435 -10.83 -5.24 10.11
N ASP A 436 -10.06 -4.72 11.08
CA ASP A 436 -10.15 -3.38 11.66
C ASP A 436 -11.40 -3.03 12.53
N ILE A 437 -11.85 -3.97 13.37
CA ILE A 437 -12.45 -3.63 14.68
C ILE A 437 -11.74 -4.40 15.79
N ARG A 438 -10.97 -3.69 16.63
CA ARG A 438 -10.40 -4.24 17.88
C ARG A 438 -11.38 -4.04 19.03
N LEU A 439 -11.66 -5.11 19.77
CA LEU A 439 -12.31 -5.09 21.09
C LEU A 439 -11.41 -5.80 22.12
N ASP A 440 -11.69 -5.55 23.40
CA ASP A 440 -10.76 -5.75 24.51
C ASP A 440 -10.81 -7.20 25.07
N PRO A 441 -9.69 -7.95 25.11
CA PRO A 441 -9.70 -9.35 25.51
C PRO A 441 -9.63 -9.54 27.04
N SER A 442 -10.76 -9.39 27.72
CA SER A 442 -10.91 -9.81 29.13
C SER A 442 -12.21 -10.57 29.37
N LEU A 443 -12.12 -11.91 29.40
CA LEU A 443 -12.88 -12.88 30.24
C LEU A 443 -12.77 -14.30 29.66
N THR A 444 -11.74 -15.04 30.05
CA THR A 444 -11.64 -16.50 29.82
C THR A 444 -12.12 -17.26 31.07
N ASN A 445 -13.01 -18.26 30.93
CA ASN A 445 -12.90 -19.54 31.65
C ASN A 445 -14.06 -20.54 31.40
N VAL A 446 -13.68 -21.78 31.02
CA VAL A 446 -14.39 -23.10 31.16
C VAL A 446 -15.84 -23.24 30.61
N GLU A 447 -16.35 -24.42 30.22
CA GLU A 447 -15.93 -25.83 30.43
C GLU A 447 -15.81 -26.67 29.13
N HIS A 448 -15.05 -27.77 29.18
CA HIS A 448 -15.08 -28.84 28.17
C HIS A 448 -16.35 -29.68 28.27
N HIS A 449 -17.01 -29.96 27.15
CA HIS A 449 -17.88 -31.14 26.98
C HIS A 449 -17.55 -31.86 25.67
N GLN A 450 -17.74 -33.18 25.66
CA GLN A 450 -17.33 -34.08 24.57
C GLN A 450 -18.29 -34.03 23.38
N HIS A 451 -17.77 -34.08 22.15
CA HIS A 451 -18.57 -34.24 20.92
C HIS A 451 -18.03 -35.40 20.05
N PRO A 452 -18.92 -36.12 19.33
CA PRO A 452 -18.55 -37.31 18.54
C PRO A 452 -17.99 -36.96 17.15
N HIS A 453 -17.42 -37.98 16.50
CA HIS A 453 -16.87 -37.93 15.14
C HIS A 453 -17.82 -37.26 14.13
N LEU A 454 -17.27 -36.34 13.34
CA LEU A 454 -18.02 -35.49 12.41
C LEU A 454 -17.17 -35.23 11.16
N HIS A 455 -17.37 -36.03 10.11
CA HIS A 455 -16.93 -35.68 8.76
C HIS A 455 -17.81 -34.52 8.26
N GLN A 456 -17.33 -33.29 8.44
CA GLN A 456 -17.80 -32.14 7.68
C GLN A 456 -16.77 -31.84 6.60
N HIS A 457 -17.12 -32.14 5.35
CA HIS A 457 -16.39 -31.58 4.22
C HIS A 457 -16.45 -30.06 4.31
N LEU A 458 -15.28 -29.42 4.29
CA LEU A 458 -15.18 -28.00 4.00
C LEU A 458 -15.33 -27.85 2.50
N ASP A 459 -16.56 -27.58 2.05
CA ASP A 459 -16.88 -27.25 0.65
C ASP A 459 -16.24 -25.89 0.28
N LEU A 460 -14.93 -25.92 0.05
CA LEU A 460 -14.13 -24.80 -0.43
C LEU A 460 -14.27 -24.72 -1.94
N ASP A 461 -14.56 -23.51 -2.44
CA ASP A 461 -14.80 -23.28 -3.86
C ASP A 461 -13.46 -23.27 -4.63
N HIS A 462 -13.08 -24.45 -5.14
CA HIS A 462 -11.86 -24.62 -5.94
C HIS A 462 -11.81 -23.70 -7.18
N SER A 463 -12.96 -23.23 -7.70
CA SER A 463 -12.97 -22.31 -8.85
C SER A 463 -12.32 -20.95 -8.54
N ALA A 464 -12.29 -20.54 -7.26
CA ALA A 464 -11.65 -19.29 -6.84
C ALA A 464 -10.13 -19.25 -7.04
N PHE A 465 -9.49 -20.38 -7.37
CA PHE A 465 -8.04 -20.51 -7.50
C PHE A 465 -7.53 -20.75 -8.93
N ASN A 466 -8.38 -21.12 -9.88
CA ASN A 466 -7.98 -21.44 -11.27
C ASN A 466 -7.23 -20.30 -11.97
N ASP A 467 -7.58 -19.04 -11.66
CA ASP A 467 -6.92 -17.83 -12.19
C ASP A 467 -5.62 -17.46 -11.43
N ILE A 468 -5.36 -18.05 -10.25
CA ILE A 468 -4.24 -17.67 -9.36
C ILE A 468 -3.00 -18.53 -9.65
N ALA A 469 -2.53 -18.46 -10.90
CA ALA A 469 -1.22 -18.99 -11.27
C ALA A 469 -0.11 -18.10 -10.69
N ILE A 470 0.63 -18.57 -9.67
CA ILE A 470 1.73 -17.82 -9.06
C ILE A 470 2.94 -17.88 -10.00
N LYS A 471 3.07 -16.85 -10.85
CA LYS A 471 4.07 -16.79 -11.91
C LYS A 471 5.49 -16.67 -11.35
N VAL A 472 6.17 -17.82 -11.25
CA VAL A 472 7.63 -17.86 -11.14
C VAL A 472 8.21 -17.05 -12.31
N GLY A 473 8.93 -15.97 -12.00
CA GLY A 473 9.00 -14.80 -12.88
C GLY A 473 9.73 -15.00 -14.21
N GLY A 474 8.97 -15.12 -15.30
CA GLY A 474 9.50 -15.11 -16.67
C GLY A 474 9.89 -13.71 -17.14
N HIS A 475 11.18 -13.39 -17.15
CA HIS A 475 11.72 -12.15 -17.72
C HIS A 475 12.91 -12.42 -18.65
N ASN A 476 12.83 -11.86 -19.86
CA ASN A 476 13.74 -12.15 -20.97
C ASN A 476 15.17 -11.68 -20.70
N SER A 477 16.06 -12.60 -20.29
CA SER A 477 17.51 -12.43 -20.34
C SER A 477 18.19 -13.81 -20.35
N SER A 478 18.95 -14.09 -21.40
CA SER A 478 19.74 -15.32 -21.52
C SER A 478 20.73 -15.45 -20.36
N SER A 479 20.72 -16.60 -19.68
CA SER A 479 21.54 -16.91 -18.49
C SER A 479 21.17 -16.13 -17.21
N GLN A 480 19.91 -16.26 -16.77
CA GLN A 480 19.58 -16.15 -15.34
C GLN A 480 19.10 -17.50 -14.82
N THR A 481 19.64 -17.93 -13.67
CA THR A 481 19.08 -19.03 -12.88
C THR A 481 17.73 -18.63 -12.32
N TYR A 482 16.77 -19.56 -12.29
CA TYR A 482 15.47 -19.33 -11.67
C TYR A 482 15.62 -18.73 -10.25
N PRO A 483 14.86 -17.67 -9.91
CA PRO A 483 15.04 -16.96 -8.63
C PRO A 483 14.52 -17.75 -7.42
N PHE A 484 13.94 -18.94 -7.63
CA PHE A 484 13.36 -19.78 -6.60
C PHE A 484 13.85 -21.22 -6.79
N ASP A 485 14.69 -21.70 -5.87
CA ASP A 485 15.31 -23.02 -5.92
C ASP A 485 14.35 -24.11 -5.44
N CYS A 486 13.33 -24.41 -6.26
CA CYS A 486 12.45 -25.56 -6.06
C CYS A 486 13.25 -26.85 -6.24
N LYS A 487 13.16 -27.74 -5.25
CA LYS A 487 13.68 -29.11 -5.30
C LYS A 487 12.70 -30.03 -4.60
N PHE A 488 12.53 -31.22 -5.16
CA PHE A 488 11.86 -32.33 -4.50
C PHE A 488 12.60 -32.76 -3.23
N MET A 489 11.84 -33.28 -2.26
CA MET A 489 12.35 -33.94 -1.08
C MET A 489 12.42 -35.46 -1.28
N ASP A 490 13.46 -36.06 -0.72
CA ASP A 490 13.69 -37.50 -0.71
C ASP A 490 12.80 -38.17 0.34
N SER A 491 12.35 -39.40 0.08
CA SER A 491 11.55 -40.21 1.01
C SER A 491 12.27 -40.55 2.32
N SER A 492 13.59 -40.32 2.40
CA SER A 492 14.41 -40.43 3.62
C SER A 492 14.20 -39.31 4.66
N VAL A 493 13.34 -38.32 4.41
CA VAL A 493 13.05 -37.22 5.33
C VAL A 493 12.30 -37.67 6.59
N ASN A 494 12.35 -36.85 7.64
CA ASN A 494 11.61 -37.07 8.89
C ASN A 494 10.65 -35.90 9.18
N GLU A 495 9.81 -36.03 10.21
CA GLU A 495 8.84 -35.00 10.60
C GLU A 495 9.46 -33.59 10.77
N THR A 496 10.69 -33.49 11.29
CA THR A 496 11.36 -32.19 11.52
C THR A 496 11.96 -31.57 10.25
N ASP A 497 12.04 -32.32 9.15
CA ASP A 497 12.25 -31.74 7.82
C ASP A 497 10.98 -31.11 7.24
N LEU A 498 9.79 -31.55 7.67
CA LEU A 498 8.49 -31.08 7.17
C LEU A 498 7.95 -29.91 8.01
N PHE A 499 7.98 -30.09 9.33
CA PHE A 499 7.32 -29.22 10.30
C PHE A 499 8.29 -28.74 11.39
N THR A 500 8.09 -27.50 11.82
CA THR A 500 8.70 -26.92 13.01
C THR A 500 7.81 -27.12 14.23
N HIS A 501 8.35 -26.86 15.43
CA HIS A 501 7.62 -27.00 16.70
C HIS A 501 6.39 -26.07 16.84
N THR A 502 6.24 -25.03 16.00
CA THR A 502 5.04 -24.17 16.04
C THR A 502 3.84 -24.87 15.40
N PHE A 503 4.04 -25.63 14.32
CA PHE A 503 2.99 -26.38 13.63
C PHE A 503 2.28 -27.37 14.58
N THR A 504 3.06 -28.10 15.39
CA THR A 504 2.52 -29.07 16.37
C THR A 504 1.75 -28.43 17.54
N SER A 505 1.71 -27.09 17.61
CA SER A 505 1.05 -26.33 18.67
C SER A 505 -0.25 -25.64 18.21
N SER A 506 -0.61 -25.75 16.93
CA SER A 506 -1.75 -25.06 16.30
C SER A 506 -2.90 -26.03 15.96
N ASP A 507 -4.13 -25.52 15.90
CA ASP A 507 -5.25 -26.29 15.32
C ASP A 507 -5.05 -26.38 13.80
N GLN A 508 -5.05 -27.61 13.27
CA GLN A 508 -4.92 -27.90 11.85
C GLN A 508 -5.97 -27.16 10.99
N ARG A 509 -7.16 -26.91 11.54
CA ARG A 509 -8.25 -26.17 10.89
C ARG A 509 -7.95 -24.68 10.78
N GLU A 510 -7.36 -24.09 11.82
CA GLU A 510 -6.89 -22.70 11.80
C GLU A 510 -5.72 -22.54 10.83
N VAL A 511 -4.80 -23.51 10.78
CA VAL A 511 -3.69 -23.52 9.79
C VAL A 511 -4.22 -23.62 8.36
N LEU A 512 -5.16 -24.53 8.06
CA LEU A 512 -5.76 -24.66 6.72
C LEU A 512 -6.55 -23.41 6.31
N SER A 513 -7.29 -22.79 7.23
CA SER A 513 -7.96 -21.50 6.98
C SER A 513 -6.94 -20.39 6.69
N SER A 514 -5.82 -20.36 7.42
CA SER A 514 -4.74 -19.41 7.22
C SER A 514 -4.04 -19.59 5.87
N ILE A 515 -3.81 -20.83 5.43
CA ILE A 515 -3.28 -21.15 4.09
C ILE A 515 -4.21 -20.62 3.00
N ASN A 516 -5.51 -20.87 3.13
CA ASN A 516 -6.54 -20.41 2.21
C ASN A 516 -6.53 -18.87 2.09
N GLU A 517 -6.41 -18.14 3.21
CA GLU A 517 -6.26 -16.68 3.22
C GLU A 517 -4.92 -16.19 2.64
N ILE A 518 -3.81 -16.88 2.88
CA ILE A 518 -2.50 -16.55 2.29
C ILE A 518 -2.54 -16.66 0.76
N LEU A 519 -3.13 -17.74 0.23
CA LEU A 519 -3.23 -17.98 -1.21
C LEU A 519 -4.19 -16.98 -1.88
N LEU A 520 -5.36 -16.71 -1.30
CA LEU A 520 -6.32 -15.73 -1.81
C LEU A 520 -5.86 -14.26 -1.72
N SER A 521 -4.95 -13.94 -0.79
CA SER A 521 -4.46 -12.57 -0.56
C SER A 521 -3.14 -12.23 -1.28
N SER A 522 -2.53 -13.20 -1.97
CA SER A 522 -1.23 -13.04 -2.61
C SER A 522 -1.34 -12.87 -4.12
N THR A 523 -0.51 -12.00 -4.70
CA THR A 523 -0.46 -11.81 -6.15
C THR A 523 0.58 -12.73 -6.79
N ALA A 524 0.54 -12.87 -8.11
CA ALA A 524 1.51 -13.68 -8.86
C ALA A 524 2.98 -13.21 -8.71
N GLU A 525 3.23 -12.01 -8.16
CA GLU A 525 4.56 -11.45 -7.91
C GLU A 525 5.07 -11.74 -6.47
N ASP A 526 4.24 -12.30 -5.58
CA ASP A 526 4.47 -12.41 -4.13
C ASP A 526 5.07 -13.75 -3.65
N LEU A 527 5.66 -14.58 -4.51
CA LEU A 527 6.11 -15.95 -4.17
C LEU A 527 6.97 -16.05 -2.88
N ASN A 528 7.89 -15.11 -2.67
CA ASN A 528 8.73 -15.05 -1.46
C ASN A 528 7.92 -14.70 -0.20
N LYS A 529 6.86 -13.88 -0.33
CA LYS A 529 5.93 -13.53 0.76
C LYS A 529 5.03 -14.71 1.10
N VAL A 530 4.49 -15.43 0.10
CA VAL A 530 3.75 -16.69 0.34
C VAL A 530 4.62 -17.68 1.10
N THR A 531 5.87 -17.85 0.68
CA THR A 531 6.85 -18.73 1.34
C THR A 531 7.05 -18.35 2.81
N GLN A 532 7.30 -17.06 3.10
CA GLN A 532 7.46 -16.57 4.48
C GLN A 532 6.19 -16.72 5.34
N GLN A 533 5.00 -16.56 4.75
CA GLN A 533 3.74 -16.73 5.48
C GLN A 533 3.45 -18.21 5.78
N LEU A 534 3.80 -19.14 4.88
CA LEU A 534 3.74 -20.58 5.16
C LEU A 534 4.79 -21.01 6.20
N GLU A 535 6.00 -20.46 6.14
CA GLU A 535 7.03 -20.68 7.18
C GLU A 535 6.55 -20.21 8.57
N GLN A 536 5.78 -19.12 8.65
CA GLN A 536 5.17 -18.63 9.91
C GLN A 536 4.07 -19.56 10.47
N LEU A 537 3.37 -20.31 9.61
CA LEU A 537 2.44 -21.37 10.03
C LEU A 537 3.16 -22.66 10.48
N GLY A 538 4.50 -22.68 10.38
CA GLY A 538 5.34 -23.72 10.95
C GLY A 538 5.81 -24.80 9.97
N PHE A 539 5.53 -24.68 8.67
CA PHE A 539 6.17 -25.52 7.65
C PHE A 539 7.66 -25.12 7.49
N THR A 540 8.56 -26.06 7.19
CA THR A 540 9.96 -25.67 6.92
C THR A 540 10.12 -25.04 5.54
N SER A 541 11.13 -24.17 5.38
CA SER A 541 11.50 -23.60 4.07
C SER A 541 11.82 -24.68 3.00
N ARG A 542 12.30 -25.85 3.43
CA ARG A 542 12.60 -27.00 2.57
C ARG A 542 11.30 -27.63 2.05
N TYR A 543 10.35 -27.87 2.96
CA TYR A 543 9.07 -28.47 2.64
C TYR A 543 8.17 -27.53 1.83
N VAL A 544 8.11 -26.23 2.15
CA VAL A 544 7.38 -25.25 1.33
C VAL A 544 7.89 -25.24 -0.12
N LYS A 545 9.22 -25.25 -0.33
CA LYS A 545 9.82 -25.35 -1.68
C LYS A 545 9.52 -26.68 -2.38
N HIS A 546 9.46 -27.78 -1.63
CA HIS A 546 9.01 -29.08 -2.16
C HIS A 546 7.55 -29.03 -2.63
N ILE A 547 6.63 -28.47 -1.82
CA ILE A 547 5.22 -28.33 -2.22
C ILE A 547 5.10 -27.46 -3.49
N PHE A 548 5.79 -26.32 -3.55
CA PHE A 548 5.87 -25.52 -4.79
C PHE A 548 6.45 -26.31 -5.98
N CYS A 549 7.39 -27.21 -5.74
CA CYS A 549 7.96 -28.10 -6.75
C CYS A 549 6.97 -29.18 -7.21
N VAL A 550 6.12 -29.71 -6.34
CA VAL A 550 5.07 -30.69 -6.68
C VAL A 550 3.91 -30.03 -7.43
N THR A 551 3.42 -28.88 -6.97
CA THR A 551 2.22 -28.23 -7.55
C THR A 551 2.50 -27.38 -8.79
N GLY A 552 3.77 -27.06 -9.07
CA GLY A 552 4.15 -26.10 -10.11
C GLY A 552 3.79 -24.64 -9.76
N GLY A 553 3.54 -24.34 -8.48
CA GLY A 553 3.14 -23.01 -8.03
C GLY A 553 1.72 -22.59 -8.36
N ASP A 554 0.87 -23.53 -8.80
CA ASP A 554 -0.57 -23.29 -8.93
C ASP A 554 -1.23 -23.21 -7.54
N ALA A 555 -2.04 -22.16 -7.30
CA ALA A 555 -2.65 -21.92 -6.00
C ALA A 555 -3.77 -22.91 -5.66
N GLY A 556 -4.49 -23.44 -6.65
CA GLY A 556 -5.54 -24.44 -6.44
C GLY A 556 -4.95 -25.77 -6.00
N ARG A 557 -3.89 -26.20 -6.70
CA ARG A 557 -3.11 -27.41 -6.37
C ARG A 557 -2.35 -27.25 -5.05
N LEU A 558 -1.91 -26.04 -4.69
CA LEU A 558 -1.37 -25.73 -3.36
C LEU A 558 -2.41 -26.00 -2.26
N LEU A 559 -3.62 -25.43 -2.37
CA LEU A 559 -4.68 -25.67 -1.38
C LEU A 559 -5.06 -27.16 -1.31
N GLU A 560 -5.20 -27.82 -2.46
CA GLU A 560 -5.54 -29.24 -2.55
C GLU A 560 -4.45 -30.16 -2.00
N PHE A 561 -3.16 -29.81 -2.17
CA PHE A 561 -2.03 -30.50 -1.53
C PHE A 561 -2.17 -30.42 0.00
N PHE A 562 -2.41 -29.22 0.54
CA PHE A 562 -2.56 -29.04 1.99
C PHE A 562 -3.80 -29.75 2.54
N GLN A 563 -4.92 -29.76 1.82
CA GLN A 563 -6.11 -30.55 2.19
C GLN A 563 -5.78 -32.05 2.30
N HIS A 564 -5.08 -32.62 1.31
CA HIS A 564 -4.66 -34.02 1.35
C HIS A 564 -3.67 -34.30 2.48
N MET A 565 -2.66 -33.43 2.67
CA MET A 565 -1.69 -33.52 3.75
C MET A 565 -2.38 -33.54 5.13
N PHE A 566 -3.39 -32.70 5.36
CA PHE A 566 -4.15 -32.72 6.62
C PHE A 566 -5.02 -33.97 6.75
N GLN A 567 -5.65 -34.46 5.67
CA GLN A 567 -6.37 -35.74 5.69
C GLN A 567 -5.44 -36.90 6.08
N VAL A 568 -4.26 -36.99 5.47
CA VAL A 568 -3.25 -38.01 5.81
C VAL A 568 -2.80 -37.86 7.27
N LEU A 569 -2.64 -36.64 7.79
CA LEU A 569 -2.31 -36.40 9.20
C LEU A 569 -3.44 -36.75 10.19
N GLU A 570 -4.72 -36.65 9.81
CA GLU A 570 -5.87 -37.08 10.63
C GLU A 570 -6.06 -38.61 10.59
N GLU A 571 -5.93 -39.23 9.42
CA GLU A 571 -6.17 -40.67 9.23
C GLU A 571 -4.98 -41.55 9.67
N SER A 572 -3.75 -41.07 9.46
CA SER A 572 -2.54 -41.91 9.55
C SER A 572 -1.91 -41.93 10.94
N GLY A 573 -2.48 -42.74 11.83
CA GLY A 573 -1.85 -43.10 13.12
C GLY A 573 -0.46 -43.75 12.97
N SER A 574 -0.10 -44.21 11.76
CA SER A 574 1.26 -44.48 11.31
C SER A 574 1.61 -43.51 10.18
N ARG A 575 2.41 -42.47 10.47
CA ARG A 575 2.77 -41.43 9.50
C ARG A 575 3.67 -41.97 8.39
N ASP A 576 3.04 -42.41 7.30
CA ASP A 576 3.73 -42.63 6.04
C ASP A 576 4.08 -41.27 5.42
N LEU A 577 5.34 -40.86 5.55
CA LEU A 577 5.78 -39.52 5.14
C LEU A 577 5.80 -39.37 3.63
N ASP A 578 5.83 -40.46 2.85
CA ASP A 578 5.80 -40.40 1.38
C ASP A 578 4.46 -39.86 0.87
N GLN A 579 3.36 -40.21 1.55
CA GLN A 579 2.01 -39.68 1.30
C GLN A 579 1.86 -38.20 1.73
N LEU A 580 2.77 -37.68 2.55
CA LEU A 580 2.87 -36.24 2.83
C LEU A 580 3.75 -35.51 1.81
N LEU A 581 4.54 -36.22 1.00
CA LEU A 581 5.36 -35.63 -0.06
C LEU A 581 4.66 -35.63 -1.42
N TYR A 582 3.94 -36.70 -1.79
CA TYR A 582 3.49 -36.92 -3.17
C TYR A 582 2.03 -37.37 -3.28
N LEU A 583 1.28 -36.72 -4.16
CA LEU A 583 -0.04 -37.17 -4.62
C LEU A 583 0.12 -37.92 -5.95
N TYR A 584 0.40 -39.21 -5.86
CA TYR A 584 0.59 -40.07 -7.04
C TYR A 584 -0.69 -40.19 -7.89
N GLU A 585 -0.50 -40.48 -9.19
CA GLU A 585 -1.57 -40.76 -10.17
C GLU A 585 -2.62 -39.63 -10.35
N LYS A 586 -2.29 -38.38 -9.95
CA LYS A 586 -3.19 -37.22 -9.96
C LYS A 586 -2.72 -36.11 -10.90
N ASP A 587 -3.63 -35.59 -11.73
CA ASP A 587 -3.31 -34.54 -12.70
C ASP A 587 -2.77 -33.28 -12.01
N GLY A 588 -1.63 -32.79 -12.49
CA GLY A 588 -1.00 -31.56 -12.03
C GLY A 588 -0.07 -31.69 -10.83
N PHE A 589 0.05 -32.86 -10.21
CA PHE A 589 0.93 -33.12 -9.07
C PHE A 589 2.19 -33.87 -9.50
N TRP A 590 3.32 -33.19 -9.49
CA TRP A 590 4.56 -33.66 -10.11
C TRP A 590 5.45 -34.41 -9.11
N THR A 591 5.97 -35.55 -9.54
CA THR A 591 6.99 -36.35 -8.83
C THR A 591 8.32 -36.28 -9.61
N PRO A 592 9.45 -36.71 -9.02
CA PRO A 592 10.73 -36.79 -9.73
C PRO A 592 10.66 -37.61 -11.02
N GLU A 593 9.91 -38.72 -11.00
CA GLU A 593 9.74 -39.65 -12.12
C GLU A 593 8.87 -39.03 -13.23
N ALA A 594 7.88 -38.20 -12.87
CA ALA A 594 7.08 -37.45 -13.83
C ALA A 594 7.90 -36.36 -14.53
N ASP A 595 8.77 -35.64 -13.81
CA ASP A 595 9.69 -34.67 -14.41
C ASP A 595 10.78 -35.36 -15.27
N GLU A 596 11.30 -36.53 -14.86
CA GLU A 596 12.20 -37.33 -15.70
C GLU A 596 11.47 -37.83 -16.96
N ALA A 597 10.25 -38.33 -16.85
CA ALA A 597 9.45 -38.74 -18.01
C ALA A 597 9.14 -37.57 -18.96
N LEU A 598 8.86 -36.38 -18.43
CA LEU A 598 8.62 -35.17 -19.20
C LEU A 598 9.88 -34.70 -19.95
N THR A 599 11.04 -34.69 -19.29
CA THR A 599 12.31 -34.29 -19.90
C THR A 599 12.87 -35.32 -20.89
N THR A 600 12.61 -36.61 -20.69
CA THR A 600 13.05 -37.69 -21.59
C THR A 600 12.03 -38.03 -22.68
N GLY A 601 10.81 -37.49 -22.62
CA GLY A 601 9.75 -37.68 -23.62
C GLY A 601 8.94 -38.97 -23.47
N HIS A 602 9.01 -39.66 -22.33
CA HIS A 602 8.28 -40.91 -22.06
C HIS A 602 6.80 -40.67 -21.72
N GLN A 603 6.02 -40.25 -22.72
CA GLN A 603 4.59 -39.90 -22.60
C GLN A 603 3.71 -40.97 -21.93
N SER A 604 4.08 -42.25 -22.01
CA SER A 604 3.37 -43.35 -21.34
C SER A 604 3.37 -43.24 -19.81
N SER A 605 4.41 -42.65 -19.22
CA SER A 605 4.49 -42.43 -17.76
C SER A 605 3.70 -41.20 -17.31
N LEU A 606 3.25 -40.37 -18.25
CA LEU A 606 2.45 -39.16 -18.02
C LEU A 606 0.95 -39.41 -18.26
N GLN A 607 0.49 -40.66 -18.28
CA GLN A 607 -0.91 -41.01 -18.61
C GLN A 607 -2.00 -40.38 -17.72
N TYR A 608 -1.61 -39.84 -16.56
CA TYR A 608 -2.48 -39.15 -15.60
C TYR A 608 -2.45 -37.61 -15.74
N MET A 609 -1.56 -37.06 -16.56
CA MET A 609 -1.37 -35.62 -16.73
C MET A 609 -2.16 -35.10 -17.94
N SER A 610 -2.91 -34.02 -17.75
CA SER A 610 -3.56 -33.31 -18.85
C SER A 610 -2.52 -32.60 -19.74
N PRO A 611 -2.80 -32.40 -21.05
CA PRO A 611 -1.98 -31.54 -21.92
C PRO A 611 -1.74 -30.15 -21.33
N GLU A 612 -2.74 -29.62 -20.62
CA GLU A 612 -2.72 -28.35 -19.91
C GLU A 612 -1.71 -28.37 -18.74
N SER A 613 -1.74 -29.40 -17.89
CA SER A 613 -0.74 -29.62 -16.84
C SER A 613 0.67 -29.78 -17.40
N ILE A 614 0.83 -30.55 -18.48
CA ILE A 614 2.13 -30.77 -19.15
C ILE A 614 2.68 -29.42 -19.66
N ASN A 615 1.84 -28.59 -20.30
CA ASN A 615 2.27 -27.29 -20.80
C ASN A 615 2.59 -26.30 -19.66
N ALA A 616 1.81 -26.29 -18.59
CA ALA A 616 2.09 -25.51 -17.39
C ALA A 616 3.42 -25.93 -16.74
N ARG A 617 3.71 -27.24 -16.69
CA ARG A 617 4.97 -27.76 -16.15
C ARG A 617 6.18 -27.40 -17.00
N GLN A 618 6.07 -27.52 -18.32
CA GLN A 618 7.14 -27.12 -19.25
C GLN A 618 7.52 -25.64 -19.05
N LYS A 619 6.53 -24.76 -18.83
CA LYS A 619 6.77 -23.34 -18.50
C LYS A 619 7.41 -23.13 -17.12
N PHE A 620 6.95 -23.87 -16.11
CA PHE A 620 7.53 -23.83 -14.77
C PHE A 620 9.01 -24.25 -14.76
N LEU A 621 9.37 -25.28 -15.54
CA LEU A 621 10.74 -25.80 -15.67
C LEU A 621 11.62 -25.03 -16.67
N GLY A 622 11.05 -24.15 -17.49
CA GLY A 622 11.78 -23.29 -18.43
C GLY A 622 12.11 -23.94 -19.77
N PHE A 623 11.22 -24.79 -20.29
CA PHE A 623 11.33 -25.44 -21.60
C PHE A 623 10.56 -24.71 -22.73
N GLU A 624 10.50 -23.36 -22.68
CA GLU A 624 9.96 -22.51 -23.77
C GLU A 624 11.01 -22.23 -24.87
#